data_AF-A0A4Z1BTK7-F1
#
_entry.id   AF-A0A4Z1BTK7-F1
#
_cell.length_a   1.000
_cell.length_b   1.000
_cell.length_c   1.000
_cell.angle_alpha   90.00
_cell.angle_beta   90.00
_cell.angle_gamma   90.00
#
_symmetry.space_group_name_H-M   'P 1'
#
loop_
_entity.id
_entity.type
_entity.pdbx_description
1 polymer ?
#
loop_
_entity_poly.entity_id
_entity_poly.type
_entity_poly.pdbx_seq_one_letter_code
_entity_poly.pdbx_strand_id
1 'polypeptide(L)'
;MAYHDFQRMFLAAGMPKDQLEEVLDYFHAAGEAPAITSVIDYEAARTIYGVMDASMPSGDLHSPTARYLISLGARIVAWESQAA
;
A
#
# COMPACT_ATOMS: atom_id res chain seq x y z
N MET A 1 11.77 1.25 13.66
CA MET A 1 12.40 1.05 12.33
C MET A 1 12.65 2.43 11.75
N ALA A 2 13.77 2.68 11.08
CA ALA A 2 14.02 4.00 10.50
C ALA A 2 13.18 4.19 9.23
N TYR A 3 12.80 5.42 8.89
CA TYR A 3 12.09 5.76 7.65
C TYR A 3 12.77 5.17 6.41
N HIS A 4 14.11 5.21 6.37
CA HIS A 4 14.90 4.64 5.29
C HIS A 4 14.77 3.11 5.16
N ASP A 5 14.48 2.39 6.25
CA ASP A 5 14.23 0.95 6.20
C ASP A 5 12.89 0.66 5.52
N PHE A 6 11.84 1.42 5.84
CA PHE A 6 10.55 1.31 5.16
C PHE A 6 10.67 1.62 3.67
N GLN A 7 11.45 2.65 3.32
CA GLN A 7 11.72 3.00 1.93
C GLN A 7 12.31 1.84 1.12
N ARG A 8 13.31 1.15 1.69
CA ARG A 8 13.91 -0.02 1.03
C ARG A 8 12.93 -1.18 0.91
N MET A 9 12.14 -1.44 1.94
CA MET A 9 11.15 -2.53 1.92
C MET A 9 10.06 -2.29 0.88
N PHE A 10 9.49 -1.10 0.81
CA PHE A 10 8.42 -0.75 -0.12
C PHE A 10 8.92 -0.74 -1.58
N LEU A 11 10.13 -0.23 -1.83
CA LEU A 11 10.77 -0.33 -3.15
C LEU A 11 11.03 -1.78 -3.56
N ALA A 12 11.51 -2.61 -2.63
CA ALA A 12 11.73 -4.03 -2.90
C ALA A 12 10.42 -4.77 -3.20
N ALA A 13 9.31 -4.32 -2.60
CA ALA A 13 7.97 -4.80 -2.89
C ALA A 13 7.37 -4.20 -4.18
N GLY A 14 8.14 -3.41 -4.94
CA GLY A 14 7.72 -2.88 -6.24
C GLY A 14 6.85 -1.62 -6.19
N MET A 15 6.82 -0.92 -5.05
CA MET A 15 6.20 0.41 -5.00
C MET A 15 6.87 1.37 -6.01
N PRO A 16 6.09 2.08 -6.85
CA PRO A 16 6.63 3.10 -7.73
C PRO A 16 7.32 4.22 -6.94
N LYS A 17 8.49 4.67 -7.41
CA LYS A 17 9.30 5.70 -6.73
C LYS A 17 8.57 7.03 -6.57
N ASP A 18 7.76 7.38 -7.55
CA ASP A 18 6.94 8.60 -7.60
C ASP A 18 5.77 8.57 -6.60
N GLN A 19 5.33 7.39 -6.19
CA GLN A 19 4.27 7.20 -5.18
C GLN A 19 4.83 6.94 -3.77
N LEU A 20 6.12 6.64 -3.67
CA LEU A 20 6.75 6.13 -2.45
C LEU A 20 6.73 7.12 -1.30
N GLU A 21 7.10 8.38 -1.55
CA GLU A 21 7.21 9.39 -0.48
C GLU A 21 5.85 9.67 0.16
N GLU A 22 4.82 9.93 -0.65
CA GLU A 22 3.47 10.18 -0.17
C GLU A 22 2.90 8.99 0.61
N VAL A 23 3.07 7.78 0.09
CA VAL A 23 2.62 6.56 0.76
C VAL A 23 3.35 6.35 2.08
N LEU A 24 4.67 6.52 2.11
CA LEU A 24 5.46 6.31 3.31
C LEU A 24 5.18 7.35 4.38
N ASP A 25 4.99 8.61 4.00
CA ASP A 25 4.67 9.67 4.93
C ASP A 25 3.34 9.40 5.63
N TYR A 26 2.31 9.03 4.87
CA TYR A 26 1.02 8.65 5.43
C TYR A 26 1.12 7.36 6.26
N PHE A 27 1.80 6.33 5.75
CA PHE A 27 1.96 5.06 6.46
C PHE A 27 2.77 5.21 7.75
N HIS A 28 3.77 6.07 7.78
CA HIS A 28 4.55 6.36 8.98
C HIS A 28 3.70 7.09 10.03
N ALA A 29 2.79 7.97 9.61
CA ALA A 29 1.91 8.70 10.50
C ALA A 29 0.71 7.87 11.01
N ALA A 30 0.06 7.11 10.14
CA ALA A 30 -1.20 6.43 10.41
C ALA A 30 -1.08 4.90 10.54
N GLY A 31 -0.01 4.30 10.02
CA GLY A 31 0.19 2.84 10.02
C GLY A 31 -0.70 2.07 9.05
N GLU A 32 -1.36 2.77 8.12
CA GLU A 32 -2.35 2.24 7.18
C GLU A 32 -2.26 2.96 5.82
N ALA A 33 -2.95 2.44 4.80
CA ALA A 33 -3.08 3.07 3.49
C ALA A 33 -4.12 4.23 3.53
N PRO A 34 -3.88 5.32 2.77
CA PRO A 34 -4.81 6.43 2.69
C PRO A 34 -6.17 6.00 2.11
N ALA A 35 -7.21 6.77 2.44
CA ALA A 35 -8.53 6.53 1.86
C ALA A 35 -8.54 6.79 0.35
N ILE A 36 -9.26 5.95 -0.39
CA ILE A 36 -9.50 6.14 -1.82
C ILE A 36 -10.66 7.14 -1.96
N THR A 37 -10.41 8.26 -2.63
CA THR A 37 -11.39 9.35 -2.77
C THR A 37 -11.75 9.65 -4.22
N SER A 38 -10.99 9.09 -5.17
CA SER A 38 -11.19 9.27 -6.60
C SER A 38 -11.00 7.95 -7.37
N VAL A 39 -11.49 7.92 -8.61
CA VAL A 39 -11.24 6.79 -9.53
C VAL A 39 -9.74 6.64 -9.82
N ILE A 40 -9.00 7.75 -9.92
CA ILE A 40 -7.56 7.73 -10.14
C ILE A 40 -6.85 7.07 -8.95
N ASP A 41 -7.26 7.41 -7.72
CA ASP A 41 -6.72 6.78 -6.50
C ASP A 41 -6.99 5.27 -6.50
N TYR A 42 -8.18 4.86 -6.95
CA TYR A 42 -8.57 3.45 -7.02
C TYR A 42 -7.73 2.68 -8.05
N GLU A 43 -7.53 3.24 -9.25
CA GLU A 43 -6.68 2.63 -10.27
C GLU A 43 -5.23 2.49 -9.78
N ALA A 44 -4.68 3.55 -9.19
CA ALA A 44 -3.35 3.53 -8.59
C ALA A 44 -3.24 2.47 -7.47
N ALA A 45 -4.23 2.43 -6.56
CA ALA A 45 -4.28 1.46 -5.47
C ALA A 45 -4.29 0.02 -6.00
N ARG A 46 -5.06 -0.28 -7.05
CA ARG A 46 -5.09 -1.61 -7.66
C ARG A 46 -3.77 -1.99 -8.30
N THR A 47 -3.13 -1.07 -9.01
CA THR A 47 -1.81 -1.31 -9.60
C THR A 47 -0.76 -1.58 -8.51
N ILE A 48 -0.72 -0.76 -7.46
CA ILE A 48 0.20 -0.94 -6.33
C ILE A 48 -0.06 -2.27 -5.64
N TYR A 49 -1.31 -2.58 -5.34
CA TYR A 49 -1.70 -3.84 -4.69
C TYR A 49 -1.22 -5.05 -5.51
N GLY A 50 -1.48 -5.07 -6.82
CA GLY A 50 -1.10 -6.19 -7.68
C GLY A 50 0.41 -6.42 -7.76
N VAL A 51 1.20 -5.34 -7.82
CA VAL A 51 2.67 -5.44 -7.85
C VAL A 51 3.21 -5.91 -6.50
N MET A 52 2.73 -5.32 -5.40
CA MET A 52 3.20 -5.66 -4.06
C MET A 52 2.81 -7.08 -3.66
N ASP A 53 1.57 -7.51 -3.92
CA ASP A 53 1.09 -8.86 -3.62
C ASP A 53 1.93 -9.94 -4.33
N ALA A 54 2.29 -9.72 -5.59
CA ALA A 54 3.14 -10.64 -6.35
C ALA A 54 4.58 -10.73 -5.81
N SER A 55 5.07 -9.70 -5.13
CA SER A 55 6.42 -9.64 -4.56
C SER A 55 6.53 -10.20 -3.14
N MET A 56 5.40 -10.38 -2.46
CA MET A 56 5.36 -10.72 -1.05
C MET A 56 5.55 -12.23 -0.80
N PRO A 57 6.45 -12.63 0.12
CA PRO A 57 6.53 -14.02 0.56
C PRO A 57 5.22 -14.51 1.17
N SER A 58 4.79 -15.71 0.77
CA SER A 58 3.60 -16.35 1.31
C SER A 58 3.71 -16.50 2.83
N GLY A 59 2.72 -15.99 3.57
CA GLY A 59 2.65 -16.11 5.04
C GLY A 59 3.25 -14.94 5.83
N ASP A 60 3.82 -13.92 5.18
CA ASP A 60 4.17 -12.68 5.86
C ASP A 60 2.93 -11.79 6.03
N LEU A 61 2.48 -11.65 7.29
CA LEU A 61 1.33 -10.85 7.69
C LEU A 61 1.71 -9.68 8.60
N HIS A 62 3.00 -9.54 8.92
CA HIS A 62 3.45 -8.67 10.01
C HIS A 62 4.50 -7.65 9.57
N SER A 63 5.17 -7.85 8.43
CA SER A 63 6.07 -6.84 7.90
C SER A 63 5.33 -5.53 7.59
N PRO A 64 6.05 -4.40 7.57
CA PRO A 64 5.47 -3.11 7.18
C PRO A 64 4.77 -3.16 5.82
N THR A 65 5.36 -3.85 4.84
CA THR A 65 4.79 -4.02 3.51
C THR A 65 3.55 -4.91 3.53
N ALA A 66 3.53 -6.00 4.31
CA ALA A 66 2.34 -6.81 4.50
C ALA A 66 1.20 -6.03 5.16
N ARG A 67 1.50 -5.26 6.21
CA ARG A 67 0.51 -4.41 6.90
C ARG A 67 -0.07 -3.35 5.99
N TYR A 68 0.77 -2.70 5.19
CA TYR A 68 0.33 -1.74 4.18
C TYR A 68 -0.55 -2.42 3.13
N LEU A 69 -0.14 -3.58 2.60
CA LEU A 69 -0.90 -4.31 1.57
C LEU A 69 -2.28 -4.74 2.08
N ILE A 70 -2.37 -5.27 3.31
CA ILE A 70 -3.65 -5.61 3.96
C ILE A 70 -4.55 -4.39 4.06
N SER A 71 -4.00 -3.26 4.51
CA SER A 71 -4.75 -2.01 4.62
C SER A 71 -5.21 -1.49 3.26
N LEU A 72 -4.34 -1.53 2.24
CA LEU A 72 -4.65 -1.11 0.87
C LEU A 72 -5.78 -1.96 0.28
N GLY A 73 -5.75 -3.29 0.50
CA GLY A 73 -6.83 -4.18 0.10
C GLY A 73 -8.16 -3.82 0.78
N ALA A 74 -8.13 -3.50 2.07
CA ALA A 74 -9.34 -3.03 2.77
C ALA A 74 -9.88 -1.71 2.21
N ARG A 75 -9.01 -0.77 1.81
CA ARG A 75 -9.41 0.49 1.15
C ARG A 75 -10.06 0.24 -0.22
N ILE A 76 -9.49 -0.66 -1.02
CA ILE A 76 -10.04 -1.07 -2.33
C ILE A 76 -11.45 -1.65 -2.16
N VAL A 77 -11.62 -2.62 -1.26
CA VAL A 77 -12.94 -3.24 -1.02
C VAL A 77 -13.96 -2.23 -0.49
N ALA A 78 -13.54 -1.31 0.38
CA ALA A 78 -14.40 -0.27 0.91
C ALA A 78 -14.88 0.72 -0.18
N TRP A 79 -14.02 1.05 -1.15
CA TRP A 79 -14.38 1.86 -2.30
C TRP A 79 -15.36 1.12 -3.24
N GLU A 80 -15.06 -0.13 -3.58
CA GLU A 80 -15.90 -0.95 -4.46
C GLU A 80 -17.31 -1.16 -3.87
N SER A 81 -17.41 -1.29 -2.55
CA SER A 81 -18.69 -1.44 -1.85
C SER A 81 -19.55 -0.17 -1.85
N GLN A 82 -18.96 1.00 -2.05
CA GLN A 82 -19.69 2.28 -2.17
C GLN A 82 -20.19 2.54 -3.59
N ALA A 83 -19.56 1.91 -4.58
CA ALA A 83 -19.94 2.00 -5.99
C ALA A 83 -21.00 0.97 -6.41
N ALA A 84 -21.32 0.02 -5.53
CA ALA A 84 -22.33 -1.03 -5.71
C ALA A 84 -23.72 -0.59 -5.24
#